data_AF-A0A9N9ES18-F1
#
_entry.id   AF-A0A9N9ES18-F1
#
_cell.length_a   1.000
_cell.length_b   1.000
_cell.length_c   1.000
_cell.angle_alpha   90.00
_cell.angle_beta   90.00
_cell.angle_gamma   90.00
#
_symmetry.space_group_name_H-M   'P 1'
#
loop_
_entity.id
_entity.type
_entity.pdbx_description
1 polymer ?
#
loop_
_entity_poly.entity_id
_entity_poly.type
_entity_poly.pdbx_seq_one_letter_code
_entity_poly.pdbx_strand_id
1 'polypeptide(L)'
;MRGKYDSKIPVPGKRFSYVVSYPENTFDLHGRKLMSTKDEKMEFADVAKELEKKLDLYHYFKKTIISLRARFIMYNKKYEPEPSSRIMRIEDLDEKYKQIDDYAQNKAKSWFEGF
;
A
#
# COMPACT_ATOMS: atom_id res chain seq x y z
N MET A 1 -2.90 -31.60 1.28
CA MET A 1 -3.52 -30.43 0.62
C MET A 1 -3.29 -30.35 -0.89
N ARG A 2 -2.14 -30.79 -1.45
CA ARG A 2 -1.83 -30.64 -2.89
C ARG A 2 -2.96 -31.07 -3.85
N GLY A 3 -3.60 -32.22 -3.64
CA GLY A 3 -4.64 -32.70 -4.56
C GLY A 3 -6.00 -31.98 -4.56
N LYS A 4 -6.34 -31.16 -3.55
CA LYS A 4 -7.71 -30.58 -3.45
C LYS A 4 -7.91 -29.39 -4.39
N TYR A 5 -6.83 -28.67 -4.71
CA TYR A 5 -6.90 -27.40 -5.44
C TYR A 5 -6.23 -27.44 -6.82
N ASP A 6 -5.79 -28.61 -7.28
CA ASP A 6 -5.18 -28.77 -8.60
C ASP A 6 -6.12 -28.34 -9.74
N SER A 7 -7.43 -28.53 -9.57
CA SER A 7 -8.47 -28.06 -10.50
C SER A 7 -8.64 -26.54 -10.53
N LYS A 8 -8.12 -25.82 -9.51
CA LYS A 8 -8.18 -24.36 -9.41
C LYS A 8 -6.96 -23.68 -10.04
N ILE A 9 -5.96 -24.45 -10.47
CA ILE A 9 -4.79 -23.91 -11.16
C ILE A 9 -5.25 -23.28 -12.49
N PRO A 10 -5.02 -21.97 -12.70
CA PRO A 10 -5.46 -21.31 -13.92
C PRO A 10 -4.67 -21.82 -15.12
N VAL A 11 -5.36 -22.05 -16.22
CA VAL A 11 -4.74 -22.38 -17.50
C VAL A 11 -3.87 -21.20 -17.96
N PRO A 12 -2.66 -21.43 -18.49
CA PRO A 12 -1.82 -20.37 -19.04
C PRO A 12 -2.60 -19.47 -20.00
N GLY A 13 -2.46 -18.15 -19.84
CA GLY A 13 -3.16 -17.14 -20.64
C GLY A 13 -4.57 -16.76 -20.13
N LYS A 14 -5.14 -17.48 -19.15
CA LYS A 14 -6.40 -17.06 -18.51
C LYS A 14 -6.14 -16.12 -17.35
N ARG A 15 -7.07 -15.19 -17.14
CA ARG A 15 -7.11 -14.34 -15.94
C ARG A 15 -7.68 -15.13 -14.77
N PHE A 16 -7.23 -14.83 -13.56
CA PHE A 16 -7.76 -15.36 -12.32
C PHE A 16 -7.89 -14.26 -11.27
N SER A 17 -8.76 -14.47 -10.29
CA SER A 17 -8.99 -13.55 -9.18
C SER A 17 -8.14 -13.95 -7.98
N TYR A 18 -7.44 -12.99 -7.38
CA TYR A 18 -6.58 -13.22 -6.22
C TYR A 18 -6.80 -12.13 -5.17
N VAL A 19 -6.42 -12.45 -3.93
CA VAL A 19 -6.38 -11.52 -2.81
C VAL A 19 -5.00 -11.58 -2.14
N VAL A 20 -4.63 -10.54 -1.41
CA VAL A 20 -3.41 -10.48 -0.60
C VAL A 20 -3.79 -10.75 0.85
N SER A 21 -3.34 -11.87 1.39
CA SER A 21 -3.58 -12.28 2.77
C SER A 21 -2.47 -11.77 3.70
N TYR A 22 -2.79 -11.72 4.99
CA TYR A 22 -1.83 -11.47 6.03
C TYR A 22 -0.82 -12.63 6.07
N PRO A 23 0.50 -12.36 6.21
CA PRO A 23 1.47 -13.45 6.25
C PRO A 23 1.32 -14.23 7.55
N GLU A 24 1.09 -15.55 7.45
CA GLU A 24 0.74 -16.39 8.60
C GLU A 24 1.92 -16.72 9.52
N ASN A 25 3.17 -16.73 9.04
CA ASN A 25 4.35 -16.91 9.89
C ASN A 25 5.59 -16.39 9.16
N THR A 26 6.35 -15.51 9.81
CA THR A 26 7.43 -14.75 9.17
C THR A 26 8.76 -14.95 9.86
N PHE A 27 9.06 -16.11 10.46
CA PHE A 27 10.38 -16.31 11.09
C PHE A 27 11.12 -17.48 10.45
N ASP A 28 12.40 -17.29 10.16
CA ASP A 28 13.29 -18.40 9.82
C ASP A 28 13.62 -19.25 11.07
N LEU A 29 14.33 -20.36 10.88
CA LEU A 29 14.75 -21.24 11.98
C LEU A 29 15.67 -20.55 13.00
N HIS A 30 16.21 -19.38 12.66
CA HIS A 30 17.04 -18.54 13.53
C HIS A 30 16.27 -17.39 14.17
N GLY A 31 14.94 -17.34 14.02
CA GLY A 31 14.07 -16.30 14.58
C GLY A 31 14.16 -14.95 13.85
N ARG A 32 14.71 -14.89 12.64
CA ARG A 32 14.76 -13.67 11.82
C ARG A 32 13.47 -13.48 11.05
N LYS A 33 12.96 -12.25 11.03
CA LYS A 33 11.71 -11.93 10.34
C LYS A 33 11.89 -12.04 8.81
N LEU A 34 11.31 -13.07 8.20
CA LEU A 34 11.15 -13.24 6.76
C LEU A 34 10.19 -12.19 6.22
N MET A 35 10.71 -11.31 5.36
CA MET A 35 9.90 -10.35 4.63
C MET A 35 9.26 -11.05 3.43
N SER A 36 8.02 -11.51 3.60
CA SER A 36 7.29 -12.14 2.49
C SER A 36 7.06 -11.12 1.38
N THR A 37 7.38 -11.51 0.16
CA THR A 37 7.08 -10.77 -1.07
C THR A 37 5.56 -10.67 -1.25
N LYS A 38 5.11 -9.77 -2.14
CA LYS A 38 3.68 -9.65 -2.44
C LYS A 38 3.11 -10.97 -2.95
N ASP A 39 3.87 -11.65 -3.82
CA ASP A 39 3.43 -12.86 -4.51
C ASP A 39 3.28 -14.04 -3.55
N GLU A 40 4.14 -14.15 -2.54
CA GLU A 40 4.02 -15.13 -1.46
C GLU A 40 2.79 -14.90 -0.56
N LYS A 41 2.26 -13.68 -0.53
CA LYS A 41 1.05 -13.33 0.21
C LYS A 41 -0.21 -13.44 -0.65
N MET A 42 -0.09 -13.71 -1.95
CA MET A 42 -1.26 -13.86 -2.82
C MET A 42 -1.89 -15.23 -2.65
N GLU A 43 -3.21 -15.26 -2.65
CA GLU A 43 -4.00 -16.49 -2.66
C GLU A 43 -5.17 -16.34 -3.62
N PHE A 44 -5.63 -17.44 -4.21
CA PHE A 44 -6.86 -17.43 -5.01
C PHE A 44 -8.04 -16.99 -4.15
N ALA A 45 -8.88 -16.10 -4.68
CA ALA A 45 -9.93 -15.46 -3.90
C ALA A 45 -10.94 -16.46 -3.27
N ASP A 46 -11.26 -17.52 -4.00
CA ASP A 46 -12.16 -18.57 -3.56
C ASP A 46 -11.50 -19.50 -2.53
N VAL A 47 -10.21 -19.82 -2.69
CA VAL A 47 -9.42 -20.59 -1.72
C VAL A 47 -9.24 -19.81 -0.42
N ALA A 48 -8.92 -18.51 -0.51
CA ALA A 48 -8.81 -17.64 0.65
C ALA A 48 -10.12 -17.54 1.43
N LYS A 49 -11.26 -17.49 0.72
CA LYS A 49 -12.59 -17.51 1.33
C LYS A 49 -12.90 -18.84 2.00
N GLU A 50 -12.59 -19.96 1.34
CA GLU A 50 -12.80 -21.32 1.87
C GLU A 50 -11.95 -21.59 3.13
N LEU A 51 -10.73 -21.04 3.16
CA LEU A 51 -9.79 -21.17 4.28
C LEU A 51 -9.92 -20.05 5.32
N GLU A 52 -10.88 -19.15 5.17
CA GLU A 52 -11.10 -17.98 6.05
C GLU A 52 -9.82 -17.16 6.32
N LYS A 53 -8.95 -17.04 5.30
CA LYS A 53 -7.67 -16.34 5.45
C LYS A 53 -7.88 -14.88 5.79
N LYS A 54 -7.12 -14.39 6.78
CA LYS A 54 -7.11 -12.97 7.13
C LYS A 54 -6.50 -12.16 5.99
N LEU A 55 -7.19 -11.11 5.54
CA LEU A 55 -6.71 -10.21 4.50
C LEU A 55 -5.70 -9.20 5.04
N ASP A 56 -4.70 -8.86 4.23
CA ASP A 56 -3.81 -7.72 4.50
C ASP A 56 -4.53 -6.42 4.15
N LEU A 57 -5.40 -5.94 5.06
CA LEU A 57 -6.14 -4.70 4.85
C LEU A 57 -5.21 -3.49 4.65
N TYR A 58 -4.03 -3.50 5.25
CA TYR A 58 -3.04 -2.44 5.09
C TYR A 58 -2.62 -2.32 3.63
N HIS A 59 -2.40 -3.45 2.93
CA HIS A 59 -2.09 -3.46 1.51
C HIS A 59 -3.13 -2.72 0.66
N TYR A 60 -4.42 -2.92 0.95
CA TYR A 60 -5.52 -2.35 0.17
C TYR A 60 -5.79 -0.88 0.51
N PHE A 61 -5.72 -0.50 1.78
CA PHE A 61 -6.13 0.82 2.22
C PHE A 61 -4.99 1.84 2.33
N LYS A 62 -3.72 1.40 2.40
CA LYS A 62 -2.56 2.31 2.58
C LYS A 62 -2.60 3.49 1.61
N LYS A 63 -2.71 3.21 0.31
CA LYS A 63 -2.69 4.26 -0.73
C LYS A 63 -3.88 5.21 -0.58
N THR A 64 -5.07 4.69 -0.31
CA THR A 64 -6.30 5.49 -0.15
C THR A 64 -6.19 6.42 1.05
N ILE A 65 -5.74 5.91 2.20
CA ILE A 65 -5.60 6.69 3.45
C ILE A 65 -4.57 7.82 3.24
N ILE A 66 -3.40 7.50 2.68
CA ILE A 66 -2.37 8.50 2.39
C ILE A 66 -2.91 9.57 1.43
N SER A 67 -3.59 9.17 0.36
CA SER A 67 -4.14 10.10 -0.64
C SER A 67 -5.19 11.05 -0.03
N LEU A 68 -6.10 10.51 0.79
CA LEU A 68 -7.11 11.33 1.47
C LEU A 68 -6.46 12.34 2.41
N ARG A 69 -5.47 11.91 3.20
CA ARG A 69 -4.73 12.78 4.12
C ARG A 69 -3.95 13.87 3.38
N ALA A 70 -3.31 13.53 2.26
CA ALA A 70 -2.59 14.48 1.42
C ALA A 70 -3.53 15.60 0.92
N ARG A 71 -4.73 15.25 0.43
CA ARG A 71 -5.73 16.25 0.04
C ARG A 71 -6.10 17.18 1.20
N PHE A 72 -6.35 16.63 2.40
CA PHE A 72 -6.63 17.47 3.58
C PHE A 72 -5.48 18.43 3.91
N ILE A 73 -4.23 17.99 3.75
CA ILE A 73 -3.04 18.83 3.94
C ILE A 73 -3.03 19.97 2.92
N MET A 74 -3.33 19.69 1.65
CA MET A 74 -3.34 20.71 0.60
C MET A 74 -4.45 21.77 0.77
N TYR A 75 -5.61 21.40 1.31
CA TYR A 75 -6.73 22.34 1.44
C TYR A 75 -6.57 23.38 2.55
N ASN A 76 -5.78 23.09 3.58
CA ASN A 76 -5.68 23.95 4.75
C ASN A 76 -4.31 24.63 4.81
N LYS A 77 -4.32 25.97 4.70
CA LYS A 77 -3.15 26.86 4.76
C LYS A 77 -2.20 26.55 5.92
N LYS A 78 -2.71 26.07 7.06
CA LYS A 78 -1.87 25.67 8.21
C LYS A 78 -0.84 24.60 7.86
N TYR A 79 -1.11 23.76 6.86
CA TYR A 79 -0.24 22.66 6.48
C TYR A 79 0.53 22.91 5.19
N GLU A 80 0.39 24.08 4.57
CA GLU A 80 1.22 24.49 3.44
C GLU A 80 2.71 24.45 3.82
N PRO A 81 3.61 24.28 2.84
CA PRO A 81 5.03 24.50 3.06
C PRO A 81 5.28 25.88 3.67
N GLU A 82 6.28 25.98 4.55
CA GLU A 82 6.69 27.25 5.14
C GLU A 82 6.94 28.31 4.04
N PRO A 83 6.56 29.59 4.25
CA PRO A 83 6.79 30.65 3.26
C PRO A 83 8.26 30.79 2.84
N SER A 84 9.18 30.47 3.75
CA SER A 84 10.63 30.51 3.51
C SER A 84 11.15 29.29 2.72
N SER A 85 10.34 28.24 2.55
CA SER A 85 10.71 26.99 1.91
C SER A 85 11.07 27.17 0.43
N ARG A 86 11.92 26.28 -0.09
CA ARG A 86 12.31 26.28 -1.51
C ARG A 86 11.10 26.15 -2.44
N ILE A 87 10.09 25.38 -2.04
CA ILE A 87 8.86 25.14 -2.80
C ILE A 87 8.10 26.45 -3.04
N MET A 88 8.03 27.32 -2.02
CA MET A 88 7.30 28.59 -2.13
C MET A 88 7.97 29.62 -3.06
N ARG A 89 9.29 29.48 -3.29
CA ARG A 89 10.10 30.35 -4.16
C ARG A 89 10.10 29.95 -5.64
N ILE A 90 9.44 28.85 -6.00
CA ILE A 90 9.31 28.43 -7.39
C ILE A 90 8.37 29.40 -8.11
N GLU A 91 8.84 29.97 -9.22
CA GLU A 91 8.07 30.92 -10.04
C GLU A 91 7.11 30.21 -11.00
N ASP A 92 7.55 29.08 -11.58
CA ASP A 92 6.72 28.22 -12.42
C ASP A 92 5.60 27.60 -11.58
N LEU A 93 4.36 27.98 -11.87
CA LEU A 93 3.20 27.58 -11.07
C LEU A 93 2.93 26.07 -11.15
N ASP A 94 3.12 25.46 -12.32
CA ASP A 94 2.86 24.03 -12.50
C ASP A 94 3.87 23.19 -11.70
N GLU A 95 5.14 23.55 -11.77
CA GLU A 95 6.20 22.93 -10.99
C GLU A 95 6.00 23.17 -9.49
N LYS A 96 5.58 24.37 -9.10
CA LYS A 96 5.23 24.69 -7.72
C LYS A 96 4.11 23.79 -7.20
N TYR A 97 3.03 23.62 -7.96
CA TYR A 97 1.91 22.76 -7.55
C TYR A 97 2.30 21.29 -7.46
N LYS A 98 3.12 20.78 -8.39
CA LYS A 98 3.67 19.41 -8.30
C LYS A 98 4.45 19.20 -7.01
N GLN A 99 5.35 20.13 -6.67
CA GLN A 99 6.14 20.01 -5.45
C GLN A 99 5.32 20.16 -4.16
N ILE A 100 4.24 20.95 -4.19
CA ILE A 100 3.29 21.03 -3.06
C ILE A 100 2.54 19.71 -2.89
N ASP A 101 2.10 19.06 -3.98
CA ASP A 101 1.44 17.75 -3.92
C ASP A 101 2.41 16.68 -3.38
N ASP A 102 3.64 16.61 -3.90
CA ASP A 102 4.67 15.71 -3.40
C ASP A 102 4.95 15.93 -1.91
N TYR A 103 5.05 17.19 -1.48
CA TYR A 103 5.20 17.54 -0.07
C TYR A 103 4.04 17.00 0.77
N ALA A 104 2.79 17.21 0.32
CA ALA A 104 1.60 16.77 1.05
C ALA A 104 1.51 15.25 1.13
N GLN A 105 1.81 14.54 0.04
CA GLN A 105 1.85 13.08 0.00
C GLN A 105 2.92 12.51 0.94
N ASN A 106 4.12 13.11 0.95
CA ASN A 106 5.20 12.70 1.84
C ASN A 106 4.85 12.93 3.31
N LYS A 107 4.27 14.09 3.65
CA LYS A 107 3.82 14.40 5.01
C LYS A 107 2.71 13.47 5.48
N ALA A 108 1.75 13.14 4.59
CA ALA A 108 0.71 12.15 4.86
C ALA A 108 1.30 10.75 5.08
N LYS A 109 2.27 10.34 4.27
CA LYS A 109 2.96 9.06 4.40
C LYS A 109 3.74 8.97 5.72
N SER A 110 4.53 9.98 6.06
CA SER A 110 5.29 10.02 7.32
C SER A 110 4.37 9.97 8.54
N TRP A 111 3.23 10.68 8.50
CA TRP A 111 2.22 10.59 9.56
C TRP A 111 1.64 9.18 9.67
N PHE A 112 1.34 8.54 8.55
CA PHE A 112 0.77 7.19 8.52
C PHE A 112 1.75 6.10 8.95
N GLU A 113 3.06 6.27 8.70
CA GLU A 113 4.11 5.32 9.09
C GLU A 113 4.63 5.55 10.52
N GLY A 114 4.34 6.71 11.13
CA GLY A 114 4.68 7.02 12.52
C GLY A 114 3.65 6.54 13.56
N PHE A 115 2.51 6.01 13.11
CA PHE A 115 1.51 5.30 13.93
C PHE A 115 1.84 3.80 13.99
#